data_AF-A0A022PCB0-F1
#
_entry.id   AF-A0A022PCB0-F1
#
_cell.length_a   1.000
_cell.length_b   1.000
_cell.length_c   1.000
_cell.angle_alpha   90.00
_cell.angle_beta   90.00
_cell.angle_gamma   90.00
#
_symmetry.space_group_name_H-M   'P 1'
#
loop_
_entity.id
_entity.type
_entity.pdbx_description
1 polymer ?
#
loop_
_entity_poly.entity_id
_entity_poly.type
_entity_poly.pdbx_seq_one_letter_code
_entity_poly.pdbx_strand_id
1 'polypeptide(L)'
;MAYSYVHDPVNWIDPLGLAGCPGAKYQPEEVLGRKVYKNTQDVTPEAPKFVHSSVNRTVQKKIADGWTNLDLMKNGYAPIGPDGKQINLHHVIGREPGPMVEIVSSTHKQYHKPLHGLIENGNSFRQNNSLAYQYDKFRKNYWKTRALDFM
;
A
#
# COMPACT_ATOMS: atom_id res chain seq x y z
N MET A 1 12.63 -22.38 -30.20
CA MET A 1 12.25 -22.13 -28.79
C MET A 1 11.04 -22.99 -28.50
N ALA A 2 11.19 -23.98 -27.61
CA ALA A 2 10.12 -24.92 -27.28
C ALA A 2 9.30 -24.35 -26.12
N TYR A 3 7.99 -24.21 -26.30
CA TYR A 3 7.06 -23.92 -25.21
C TYR A 3 6.59 -25.25 -24.63
N SER A 4 6.91 -25.53 -23.36
CA SER A 4 6.31 -26.62 -22.61
C SER A 4 5.16 -26.09 -21.75
N TYR A 5 3.98 -26.66 -21.89
CA TYR A 5 2.85 -26.42 -21.00
C TYR A 5 3.07 -27.25 -19.72
N VAL A 6 2.93 -26.64 -18.54
CA VAL A 6 3.02 -27.37 -17.25
C VAL A 6 1.64 -27.92 -16.88
N HIS A 7 1.57 -29.21 -16.59
CA HIS A 7 0.35 -29.99 -16.33
C HIS A 7 -0.14 -29.97 -14.87
N ASP A 8 0.26 -28.99 -14.08
CA ASP A 8 -0.15 -28.90 -12.66
C ASP A 8 -0.31 -27.43 -12.22
N PRO A 9 -1.53 -26.94 -11.96
CA PRO A 9 -1.76 -25.57 -11.53
C PRO A 9 -1.38 -25.32 -10.06
N VAL A 10 -0.96 -26.34 -9.31
CA VAL A 10 -0.60 -26.18 -7.89
C VAL A 10 0.85 -25.72 -7.72
N ASN A 11 1.71 -25.96 -8.71
CA ASN A 11 3.10 -25.52 -8.72
C ASN A 11 3.31 -24.48 -9.82
N TRP A 12 3.02 -23.20 -9.50
CA TRP A 12 3.46 -22.09 -10.34
C TRP A 12 5.00 -22.00 -10.29
N ILE A 13 5.64 -22.64 -11.25
CA ILE A 13 7.07 -22.46 -11.52
C ILE A 13 7.16 -21.21 -12.39
N ASP A 14 7.71 -20.12 -11.83
CA ASP A 14 7.95 -18.88 -12.58
C ASP A 14 9.17 -19.05 -13.51
N PRO A 15 8.97 -19.29 -14.81
CA PRO A 15 10.06 -19.61 -15.73
C PRO A 15 10.90 -18.38 -16.09
N LEU A 16 10.44 -17.18 -15.71
CA LEU A 16 11.08 -15.90 -16.00
C LEU A 16 11.80 -15.31 -14.77
N GLY A 17 11.63 -15.90 -13.59
CA GLY A 17 12.20 -15.37 -12.34
C GLY A 17 11.70 -13.97 -12.00
N LEU A 18 10.48 -13.60 -12.42
CA LEU A 18 9.83 -12.33 -12.08
C LEU A 18 9.36 -12.29 -10.62
N ALA A 19 9.27 -13.44 -9.96
CA ALA A 19 9.08 -13.64 -8.54
C ALA A 19 10.33 -13.16 -7.81
N GLY A 20 10.40 -11.84 -7.63
CA GLY A 20 11.36 -11.18 -6.77
C GLY A 20 12.69 -10.87 -7.44
N CYS A 21 12.67 -10.07 -8.52
CA CYS A 21 13.87 -9.33 -8.92
C CYS A 21 14.40 -8.57 -7.68
N PRO A 22 15.59 -8.91 -7.15
CA PRO A 22 16.17 -8.16 -6.04
C PRO A 22 16.30 -6.70 -6.48
N GLY A 23 15.63 -5.78 -5.78
CA GLY A 23 15.59 -4.36 -6.13
C GLY A 23 14.33 -3.87 -6.84
N ALA A 24 13.34 -4.72 -7.13
CA ALA A 24 12.03 -4.26 -7.60
C ALA A 24 11.38 -3.33 -6.56
N LYS A 25 10.94 -2.14 -7.02
CA LYS A 25 10.30 -1.12 -6.17
C LYS A 25 9.02 -1.64 -5.50
N TYR A 26 8.33 -2.57 -6.14
CA TYR A 26 7.12 -3.19 -5.61
C TYR A 26 7.30 -4.70 -5.48
N GLN A 27 7.05 -5.22 -4.28
CA GLN A 27 7.09 -6.66 -4.01
C GLN A 27 5.72 -7.15 -3.52
N PRO A 28 5.15 -8.19 -4.13
CA PRO A 28 3.87 -8.74 -3.71
C PRO A 28 4.03 -9.61 -2.45
N GLU A 29 3.11 -9.45 -1.50
CA GLU A 29 3.03 -10.28 -0.30
C GLU A 29 1.57 -10.48 0.11
N GLU A 30 1.24 -11.64 0.68
CA GLU A 30 -0.07 -11.89 1.28
C GLU A 30 -0.09 -11.33 2.71
N VAL A 31 -0.86 -10.27 2.93
CA VAL A 31 -0.98 -9.59 4.22
C VAL A 31 -2.45 -9.56 4.63
N LEU A 32 -2.76 -10.18 5.78
CA LEU A 32 -4.13 -10.23 6.33
C LEU A 32 -5.17 -10.76 5.32
N GLY A 33 -4.80 -11.77 4.53
CA GLY A 33 -5.65 -12.41 3.53
C GLY A 33 -5.84 -11.60 2.24
N ARG A 34 -4.93 -10.66 1.95
CA ARG A 34 -4.94 -9.89 0.70
C ARG A 34 -3.54 -9.78 0.12
N LYS A 35 -3.47 -9.88 -1.20
CA LYS A 35 -2.26 -9.53 -1.94
C LYS A 35 -2.00 -8.04 -1.86
N VAL A 36 -0.84 -7.65 -1.34
CA VAL A 36 -0.37 -6.27 -1.26
C VAL A 36 0.96 -6.12 -1.97
N TYR A 37 1.06 -5.15 -2.88
CA TYR A 37 2.30 -4.75 -3.51
C TYR A 37 2.98 -3.68 -2.64
N LYS A 38 3.90 -4.12 -1.78
CA LYS A 38 4.67 -3.28 -0.86
C LYS A 38 5.71 -2.47 -1.61
N ASN A 39 5.80 -1.18 -1.31
CA ASN A 39 6.84 -0.28 -1.79
C ASN A 39 8.10 -0.46 -0.93
N THR A 40 9.18 -0.94 -1.56
CA THR A 40 10.45 -1.26 -0.89
C THR A 40 11.41 -0.08 -0.80
N GLN A 41 11.09 1.05 -1.45
CA GLN A 41 12.01 2.19 -1.59
C GLN A 41 11.52 3.46 -0.90
N ASP A 42 10.22 3.74 -0.95
CA ASP A 42 9.65 5.01 -0.46
C ASP A 42 9.06 4.91 0.96
N VAL A 43 9.07 3.72 1.57
CA VAL A 43 8.63 3.48 2.94
C VAL A 43 9.85 3.20 3.80
N THR A 44 10.12 4.08 4.76
CA THR A 44 11.27 3.96 5.66
C THR A 44 10.82 4.11 7.12
N PRO A 45 11.48 3.49 8.10
CA PRO A 45 11.06 3.51 9.50
C PRO A 45 11.45 4.79 10.25
N GLU A 46 12.38 5.60 9.73
CA GLU A 46 12.96 6.74 10.45
C GLU A 46 11.98 7.92 10.59
N ALA A 47 12.41 8.96 11.30
CA ALA A 47 11.70 10.24 11.33
C ALA A 47 11.62 10.84 9.91
N PRO A 48 10.45 11.33 9.47
CA PRO A 48 10.32 11.93 8.16
C PRO A 48 11.14 13.21 8.05
N LYS A 49 11.87 13.36 6.93
CA LYS A 49 12.71 14.55 6.67
C LYS A 49 11.89 15.82 6.47
N PHE A 50 10.67 15.68 5.95
CA PHE A 50 9.76 16.77 5.65
C PHE A 50 8.32 16.28 5.79
N VAL A 51 7.43 17.14 6.30
CA VAL A 51 5.99 16.88 6.38
C VAL A 51 5.26 18.00 5.66
N HIS A 52 4.52 17.65 4.62
CA HIS A 52 3.74 18.59 3.84
C HIS A 52 2.55 19.12 4.65
N SER A 53 2.24 20.40 4.51
CA SER A 53 1.18 21.09 5.27
C SER A 53 -0.23 20.49 5.10
N SER A 54 -0.45 19.75 4.02
CA SER A 54 -1.71 19.03 3.74
C SER A 54 -1.91 17.75 4.55
N VAL A 55 -0.90 17.28 5.30
CA VAL A 55 -1.04 16.10 6.16
C VAL A 55 -2.03 16.41 7.29
N ASN A 56 -2.78 15.43 7.77
CA ASN A 56 -3.73 15.65 8.86
C ASN A 56 -3.03 16.23 10.12
N ARG A 57 -3.64 17.23 10.75
CA ARG A 57 -3.06 17.92 11.93
C ARG A 57 -2.69 16.97 13.07
N THR A 58 -3.45 15.90 13.27
CA THR A 58 -3.16 14.88 14.29
C THR A 58 -1.85 14.16 14.00
N VAL A 59 -1.59 13.81 12.74
CA VAL A 59 -0.35 13.15 12.32
C VAL A 59 0.81 14.15 12.40
N GLN A 60 0.61 15.40 11.97
CA GLN A 60 1.62 16.44 12.13
C GLN A 60 2.02 16.63 13.60
N LYS A 61 1.05 16.70 14.51
CA LYS A 61 1.31 16.82 15.95
C LYS A 61 2.13 15.65 16.47
N LYS A 62 1.79 14.41 16.10
CA LYS A 62 2.55 13.21 16.50
C LYS A 62 4.00 13.27 16.07
N ILE A 63 4.26 13.67 14.83
CA ILE A 63 5.62 13.82 14.31
C ILE A 63 6.35 14.95 15.05
N ALA A 64 5.68 16.07 15.32
CA ALA A 64 6.24 17.15 16.13
C ALA A 64 6.54 16.72 17.58
N ASP A 65 5.77 15.77 18.12
CA ASP A 65 6.00 15.12 19.42
C ASP A 65 7.07 14.01 19.35
N GLY A 66 7.79 13.87 18.23
CA GLY A 66 8.94 12.96 18.06
C GLY A 66 8.64 11.61 17.40
N TRP A 67 7.43 11.39 16.88
CA TRP A 67 7.09 10.11 16.25
C TRP A 67 7.82 9.90 14.93
N THR A 68 8.39 8.71 14.78
CA THR A 68 8.96 8.21 13.51
C THR A 68 7.90 7.58 12.61
N ASN A 69 8.27 7.24 11.37
CA ASN A 69 7.41 6.43 10.51
C ASN A 69 7.11 5.05 11.12
N LEU A 70 8.07 4.45 11.82
CA LEU A 70 7.85 3.21 12.57
C LEU A 70 6.78 3.38 13.66
N ASP A 71 6.80 4.48 14.41
CA ASP A 71 5.80 4.76 15.44
C ASP A 71 4.42 5.00 14.86
N LEU A 72 4.34 5.71 13.73
CA LEU A 72 3.10 5.88 12.97
C LEU A 72 2.53 4.51 12.57
N MET A 73 3.35 3.66 11.96
CA MET A 73 2.94 2.32 11.50
C MET A 73 2.51 1.42 12.67
N LYS A 74 3.26 1.36 13.77
CA LYS A 74 2.90 0.61 15.00
C LYS A 74 1.53 1.01 15.56
N ASN A 75 1.11 2.26 15.34
CA ASN A 75 -0.19 2.78 15.75
C ASN A 75 -1.27 2.72 14.66
N GLY A 76 -0.95 2.15 13.49
CA GLY A 76 -1.86 1.95 12.37
C GLY A 76 -2.04 3.17 11.47
N TYR A 77 -1.15 4.16 11.56
CA TYR A 77 -1.08 5.26 10.63
C TYR A 77 -0.15 4.91 9.47
N ALA A 78 -0.49 5.40 8.28
CA ALA A 78 0.41 5.33 7.15
C ALA A 78 1.68 6.15 7.43
N PRO A 79 2.87 5.65 7.04
CA PRO A 79 4.12 6.40 7.13
C PRO A 79 4.10 7.59 6.17
N ILE A 80 4.94 8.57 6.45
CA ILE A 80 5.20 9.71 5.57
C ILE A 80 6.22 9.30 4.51
N GLY A 81 5.83 9.43 3.24
CA GLY A 81 6.67 9.17 2.08
C GLY A 81 7.58 10.35 1.70
N PRO A 82 8.35 10.20 0.61
CA PRO A 82 9.35 11.18 0.17
C PRO A 82 8.74 12.53 -0.26
N ASP A 83 7.45 12.57 -0.60
CA ASP A 83 6.74 13.80 -0.92
C ASP A 83 6.21 14.55 0.31
N GLY A 84 6.58 14.09 1.51
CA GLY A 84 6.15 14.63 2.80
C GLY A 84 4.69 14.34 3.14
N LYS A 85 4.02 13.43 2.41
CA LYS A 85 2.63 13.04 2.66
C LYS A 85 2.54 11.59 3.07
N GLN A 86 1.42 11.22 3.68
CA GLN A 86 1.19 9.82 4.00
C GLN A 86 1.12 8.96 2.72
N ILE A 87 1.79 7.81 2.75
CA ILE A 87 1.70 6.82 1.67
C ILE A 87 0.26 6.33 1.57
N ASN A 88 -0.25 6.26 0.34
CA ASN A 88 -1.59 5.77 0.06
C ASN A 88 -1.57 4.25 -0.09
N LEU A 89 -2.51 3.57 0.57
CA LEU A 89 -2.81 2.16 0.32
C LEU A 89 -3.99 2.09 -0.66
N HIS A 90 -3.68 1.95 -1.94
CA HIS A 90 -4.65 2.02 -3.05
C HIS A 90 -5.15 0.63 -3.44
N HIS A 91 -6.43 0.51 -3.81
CA HIS A 91 -6.98 -0.74 -4.33
C HIS A 91 -6.68 -0.84 -5.82
N VAL A 92 -6.09 -1.93 -6.28
CA VAL A 92 -5.66 -2.05 -7.69
C VAL A 92 -6.85 -2.05 -8.66
N ILE A 93 -7.96 -2.69 -8.29
CA ILE A 93 -9.13 -2.89 -9.17
C ILE A 93 -10.41 -2.21 -8.66
N GLY A 94 -10.31 -1.33 -7.66
CA GLY A 94 -11.46 -0.60 -7.11
C GLY A 94 -12.51 -1.43 -6.36
N ARG A 95 -12.25 -2.73 -6.11
CA ARG A 95 -13.12 -3.63 -5.35
C ARG A 95 -12.63 -3.81 -3.91
N GLU A 96 -13.57 -4.10 -3.02
CA GLU A 96 -13.32 -4.39 -1.60
C GLU A 96 -14.11 -5.64 -1.17
N PRO A 97 -13.46 -6.69 -0.64
CA PRO A 97 -12.00 -6.87 -0.52
C PRO A 97 -11.31 -7.00 -1.88
N GLY A 98 -10.05 -6.57 -1.97
CA GLY A 98 -9.27 -6.68 -3.19
C GLY A 98 -7.77 -6.45 -2.98
N PRO A 99 -6.95 -6.71 -4.02
CA PRO A 99 -5.52 -6.48 -3.99
C PRO A 99 -5.19 -4.99 -3.81
N MET A 100 -4.09 -4.72 -3.10
CA MET A 100 -3.67 -3.37 -2.70
C MET A 100 -2.28 -3.05 -3.19
N VAL A 101 -1.96 -1.77 -3.31
CA VAL A 101 -0.62 -1.28 -3.64
C VAL A 101 -0.31 -0.03 -2.83
N GLU A 102 0.91 0.05 -2.30
CA GLU A 102 1.42 1.27 -1.66
C GLU A 102 1.83 2.27 -2.74
N ILE A 103 1.35 3.52 -2.69
CA ILE A 103 1.69 4.54 -3.69
C ILE A 103 1.98 5.86 -2.99
N VAL A 104 3.02 6.57 -3.42
CA VAL A 104 3.29 7.95 -3.01
C VAL A 104 2.08 8.84 -3.35
N SER A 105 1.73 9.75 -2.43
CA SER A 105 0.51 10.56 -2.54
C SER A 105 0.49 11.44 -3.80
N SER A 106 1.63 12.05 -4.13
CA SER A 106 1.82 12.83 -5.37
C SER A 106 1.60 11.98 -6.63
N THR A 107 2.14 10.76 -6.68
CA THR A 107 1.92 9.82 -7.78
C THR A 107 0.44 9.42 -7.90
N HIS A 108 -0.21 9.10 -6.79
CA HIS A 108 -1.65 8.81 -6.80
C HIS A 108 -2.47 10.00 -7.32
N LYS A 109 -2.11 11.23 -6.94
CA LYS A 109 -2.77 12.44 -7.44
C LYS A 109 -2.55 12.64 -8.94
N GLN A 110 -1.32 12.48 -9.42
CA GLN A 110 -0.97 12.65 -10.82
C GLN A 110 -1.68 11.64 -11.72
N TYR A 111 -1.73 10.37 -11.29
CA TYR A 111 -2.31 9.26 -12.06
C TYR A 111 -3.71 8.87 -11.58
N HIS A 112 -4.43 9.78 -10.92
CA HIS A 112 -5.76 9.52 -10.38
C HIS A 112 -6.73 8.95 -11.44
N LYS A 113 -6.74 9.51 -12.66
CA LYS A 113 -7.62 9.05 -13.74
C LYS A 113 -7.33 7.59 -14.12
N PRO A 114 -6.11 7.20 -14.50
CA PRO A 114 -5.77 5.79 -14.71
C PRO A 114 -6.05 4.87 -13.53
N LEU A 115 -5.79 5.32 -12.29
CA LEU A 115 -5.94 4.51 -11.09
C LEU A 115 -7.40 4.25 -10.68
N HIS A 116 -8.33 5.11 -11.10
CA HIS A 116 -9.76 5.00 -10.78
C HIS A 116 -10.65 4.80 -12.01
N GLY A 117 -10.09 4.74 -13.22
CA GLY A 117 -10.84 4.73 -14.48
C GLY A 117 -11.69 3.48 -14.72
N LEU A 118 -11.46 2.40 -13.96
CA LEU A 118 -12.26 1.16 -14.01
C LEU A 118 -13.43 1.16 -13.02
N ILE A 119 -13.54 2.18 -12.17
CA ILE A 119 -14.64 2.33 -11.22
C ILE A 119 -15.73 3.15 -11.91
N GLU A 120 -16.86 2.51 -12.24
CA GLU A 120 -18.04 3.23 -12.73
C GLU A 120 -18.50 4.29 -11.73
N ASN A 121 -19.01 5.42 -12.23
CA ASN A 121 -19.50 6.51 -11.39
C ASN A 121 -20.59 6.00 -10.43
N GLY A 122 -20.37 6.16 -9.12
CA GLY A 122 -21.29 5.67 -8.08
C GLY A 122 -20.93 4.29 -7.51
N ASN A 123 -20.11 3.49 -8.19
CA ASN A 123 -19.81 2.12 -7.76
C ASN A 123 -18.56 2.01 -6.88
N SER A 124 -18.17 3.10 -6.23
CA SER A 124 -17.07 3.08 -5.26
C SER A 124 -17.52 2.33 -4.00
N PHE A 125 -16.72 1.36 -3.54
CA PHE A 125 -16.96 0.68 -2.27
C PHE A 125 -17.07 1.66 -1.09
N ARG A 126 -16.54 2.89 -1.22
CA ARG A 126 -16.63 3.96 -0.23
C ARG A 126 -18.06 4.44 0.00
N GLN A 127 -18.98 4.22 -0.94
CA GLN A 127 -20.41 4.53 -0.76
C GLN A 127 -21.15 3.47 0.06
N ASN A 128 -20.56 2.29 0.24
CA ASN A 128 -21.10 1.24 1.09
C ASN A 128 -20.42 1.28 2.47
N ASN A 129 -21.18 1.60 3.52
CA ASN A 129 -20.65 1.73 4.89
C ASN A 129 -19.93 0.47 5.39
N SER A 130 -20.42 -0.73 5.05
CA SER A 130 -19.79 -1.99 5.45
C SER A 130 -18.44 -2.19 4.76
N LEU A 131 -18.38 -1.94 3.45
CA LEU A 131 -17.13 -2.06 2.69
C LEU A 131 -16.12 -0.97 3.10
N ALA A 132 -16.56 0.27 3.30
CA ALA A 132 -15.72 1.35 3.79
C ALA A 132 -15.11 1.02 5.16
N TYR A 133 -15.93 0.51 6.09
CA TYR A 133 -15.46 0.07 7.40
C TYR A 133 -14.46 -1.10 7.32
N GLN A 134 -14.73 -2.09 6.45
CA GLN A 134 -13.82 -3.20 6.21
C GLN A 134 -12.46 -2.71 5.70
N TYR A 135 -12.45 -1.79 4.74
CA TYR A 135 -11.22 -1.19 4.24
C TYR A 135 -10.47 -0.43 5.32
N ASP A 136 -11.13 0.42 6.11
CA ASP A 136 -10.45 1.21 7.13
C ASP A 136 -9.86 0.33 8.25
N LYS A 137 -10.55 -0.75 8.61
CA LYS A 137 -10.04 -1.77 9.54
C LYS A 137 -8.83 -2.48 8.95
N PHE A 138 -8.91 -2.93 7.70
CA PHE A 138 -7.79 -3.56 7.00
C PHE A 138 -6.60 -2.60 6.94
N ARG A 139 -6.78 -1.36 6.48
CA ARG A 139 -5.73 -0.34 6.34
C ARG A 139 -5.01 -0.08 7.66
N LYS A 140 -5.75 0.05 8.77
CA LYS A 140 -5.14 0.26 10.10
C LYS A 140 -4.30 -0.93 10.53
N ASN A 141 -4.80 -2.15 10.35
CA ASN A 141 -4.08 -3.37 10.73
C ASN A 141 -2.91 -3.67 9.79
N TYR A 142 -3.06 -3.33 8.51
CA TYR A 142 -2.01 -3.43 7.51
C TYR A 142 -0.79 -2.61 7.93
N TRP A 143 -0.94 -1.33 8.27
CA TRP A 143 0.19 -0.51 8.69
C TRP A 143 0.87 -1.02 9.95
N LYS A 144 0.11 -1.57 10.90
CA LYS A 144 0.68 -2.25 12.08
C LYS A 144 1.51 -3.47 11.70
N THR A 145 1.04 -4.26 10.73
CA THR A 145 1.76 -5.42 10.22
C THR A 145 3.01 -4.99 9.45
N ARG A 146 2.89 -3.96 8.60
CA ARG A 146 4.00 -3.36 7.83
C ARG A 146 5.13 -2.84 8.72
N ALA A 147 4.82 -2.42 9.96
CA ALA A 147 5.83 -2.01 10.94
C ALA A 147 6.83 -3.13 11.28
N LEU A 148 6.40 -4.39 11.22
CA LEU A 148 7.23 -5.56 11.57
C LEU A 148 8.35 -5.79 10.56
N ASP A 149 8.21 -5.30 9.33
CA ASP A 149 9.25 -5.40 8.30
C ASP A 149 10.53 -4.59 8.64
N PHE A 150 10.48 -3.78 9.70
CA PHE A 150 11.55 -2.88 10.14
C PHE A 150 11.99 -3.11 11.59
N MET A 151 11.58 -4.23 12.21
CA MET A 151 11.95 -4.63 13.57
C MET A 151 12.94 -5.78 13.55
#